data_AF-A0A4Y2LQQ8-F1
#
_entry.id   AF-A0A4Y2LQQ8-F1
#
_cell.length_a   1.000
_cell.length_b   1.000
_cell.length_c   1.000
_cell.angle_alpha   90.00
_cell.angle_beta   90.00
_cell.angle_gamma   90.00
#
_symmetry.space_group_name_H-M   'P 1'
#
loop_
_entity.id
_entity.type
_entity.pdbx_description
1 polymer ?
#
loop_
_entity_poly.entity_id
_entity_poly.type
_entity_poly.pdbx_seq_one_letter_code
_entity_poly.pdbx_strand_id
1 'polypeptide(L)'
;MDQGVIHSLKCHYPKQLILRILECYDKNKDCDISLLDAVVLLEKTWRLVTESTIRNCFSGVGHKKTQQTEDDNLPPLQMTRKARSECFFAK
;
A
#
# COMPACT_ATOMS: atom_id res chain seq x y z
N MET A 1 0.44 -13.26 6.52
CA MET A 1 1.18 -12.52 5.46
C MET A 1 0.88 -11.04 5.70
N ASP A 2 1.48 -10.52 6.76
CA ASP A 2 0.95 -9.36 7.49
C ASP A 2 2.04 -8.30 7.60
N GLN A 3 2.56 -7.89 6.45
CA GLN A 3 3.30 -6.65 6.38
C GLN A 3 2.28 -5.51 6.52
N GLY A 4 2.53 -4.59 7.46
CA GLY A 4 1.56 -3.64 7.99
C GLY A 4 0.74 -2.87 6.95
N VAL A 5 1.31 -2.59 5.78
CA VAL A 5 0.59 -1.94 4.66
C VAL A 5 -0.50 -2.84 4.07
N ILE A 6 -0.21 -4.13 3.83
CA ILE A 6 -1.18 -5.09 3.28
C ILE A 6 -2.33 -5.30 4.29
N HIS A 7 -1.99 -5.41 5.57
CA HIS A 7 -2.99 -5.55 6.63
C HIS A 7 -3.90 -4.31 6.70
N SER A 8 -3.31 -3.11 6.69
CA SER A 8 -4.04 -1.85 6.69
C SER A 8 -5.01 -1.77 5.50
N LEU A 9 -4.54 -2.08 4.28
CA LEU A 9 -5.37 -2.05 3.09
C LEU A 9 -6.56 -3.04 3.19
N LYS A 10 -6.31 -4.27 3.66
CA LYS A 10 -7.37 -5.27 3.90
C LYS A 10 -8.40 -4.82 4.94
N CYS A 11 -7.99 -4.06 5.96
CA CYS A 11 -8.91 -3.56 6.99
C CYS A 11 -9.73 -2.35 6.53
N HIS A 12 -9.17 -1.50 5.66
CA HIS A 12 -9.83 -0.28 5.22
C HIS A 12 -10.69 -0.47 3.96
N TYR A 13 -10.31 -1.39 3.07
CA TYR A 13 -11.02 -1.61 1.80
C TYR A 13 -12.50 -2.03 1.98
N PRO A 14 -12.85 -2.98 2.88
CA PRO A 14 -14.26 -3.35 3.10
C PRO A 14 -15.11 -2.18 3.61
N LYS A 15 -14.53 -1.29 4.42
CA LYS A 15 -15.23 -0.09 4.89
C LYS A 15 -15.59 0.83 3.74
N GLN A 16 -14.66 1.05 2.80
CA GLN A 16 -14.91 1.85 1.60
C GLN A 16 -15.92 1.19 0.66
N LEU A 17 -15.87 -0.14 0.55
CA LEU A 17 -16.82 -0.91 -0.24
C LEU A 17 -18.25 -0.78 0.29
N ILE A 18 -18.43 -0.92 1.61
CA ILE A 18 -19.74 -0.78 2.25
C ILE A 18 -20.31 0.62 2.05
N LEU A 19 -19.48 1.67 2.17
CA LEU A 19 -19.91 3.05 1.89
C LEU A 19 -20.39 3.20 0.45
N ARG A 20 -19.69 2.60 -0.51
CA ARG A 20 -20.11 2.60 -1.93
C ARG A 20 -21.44 1.87 -2.13
N ILE A 21 -21.63 0.74 -1.48
CA ILE A 21 -22.90 -0.02 -1.52
C ILE A 21 -24.05 0.80 -0.93
N LEU A 22 -23.82 1.49 0.18
CA LEU A 22 -24.81 2.36 0.79
C LEU A 22 -25.19 3.53 -0.12
N GLU A 23 -24.22 4.15 -0.79
CA GLU A 23 -24.49 5.20 -1.78
C GLU A 23 -25.33 4.70 -2.98
N CYS A 24 -25.14 3.46 -3.42
CA CYS A 24 -25.97 2.86 -4.47
C CYS A 24 -27.40 2.63 -3.98
N TYR A 25 -27.53 2.11 -2.75
CA TYR A 25 -28.81 1.83 -2.10
C TYR A 25 -29.65 3.11 -1.99
N ASP A 26 -29.06 4.20 -1.48
CA ASP A 26 -29.74 5.49 -1.36
C ASP A 26 -30.21 6.05 -2.70
N LYS A 27 -29.49 5.74 -3.78
CA LYS A 27 -29.81 6.17 -5.15
C LYS A 27 -30.75 5.23 -5.88
N ASN A 28 -31.20 4.13 -5.26
CA ASN A 28 -31.95 3.04 -5.88
C ASN A 28 -31.31 2.56 -7.21
N LYS A 29 -29.98 2.43 -7.21
CA LYS A 29 -29.22 1.95 -8.37
C LYS A 29 -28.60 0.60 -8.08
N ASP A 30 -28.48 -0.22 -9.12
CA ASP A 30 -27.71 -1.45 -9.05
C ASP A 30 -26.25 -1.13 -8.75
N CYS A 31 -25.68 -1.89 -7.82
CA CYS A 31 -24.35 -1.64 -7.29
C CYS A 31 -23.32 -2.56 -7.93
N ASP A 32 -23.19 -2.41 -9.24
CA ASP A 32 -22.16 -3.10 -10.01
C ASP A 32 -20.81 -2.41 -9.80
N ILE A 33 -19.89 -3.15 -9.18
CA ILE A 33 -18.53 -2.66 -8.95
C ILE A 33 -17.72 -2.99 -10.19
N SER A 34 -17.45 -1.97 -11.01
CA SER A 34 -16.56 -2.10 -12.16
C SER A 34 -15.09 -2.19 -11.70
N LEU A 35 -14.20 -2.64 -12.59
CA LEU A 35 -12.76 -2.62 -12.33
C LEU A 35 -12.27 -1.19 -12.02
N LEU A 36 -12.83 -0.18 -12.69
CA LEU A 36 -12.50 1.22 -12.43
C LEU A 36 -12.91 1.62 -11.01
N ASP A 37 -14.10 1.22 -10.56
CA ASP A 37 -14.54 1.47 -9.18
C ASP A 37 -13.61 0.80 -8.16
N ALA A 38 -13.15 -0.43 -8.44
CA ALA A 38 -12.19 -1.13 -7.57
C ALA A 38 -10.85 -0.38 -7.47
N VAL A 39 -10.33 0.16 -8.57
CA VAL A 39 -9.10 0.98 -8.56
C VAL A 39 -9.32 2.29 -7.80
N VAL A 40 -10.46 2.94 -7.98
CA VAL A 40 -10.81 4.17 -7.23
C VAL A 40 -10.96 3.87 -5.73
N LEU A 41 -11.59 2.76 -5.37
CA LEU A 41 -11.71 2.31 -3.97
C LEU A 41 -10.34 2.00 -3.37
N LEU A 42 -9.44 1.40 -4.15
CA LEU A 42 -8.07 1.13 -3.74
C LEU A 42 -7.30 2.43 -3.48
N GLU A 43 -7.43 3.43 -4.36
CA GLU A 43 -6.81 4.75 -4.21
C GLU A 43 -7.33 5.47 -2.94
N LYS A 44 -8.64 5.46 -2.71
CA LYS A 44 -9.25 5.99 -1.48
C LYS A 44 -8.75 5.27 -0.24
N THR A 45 -8.63 3.96 -0.31
CA THR A 45 -8.13 3.12 0.78
C THR A 45 -6.64 3.41 1.06
N TRP A 46 -5.84 3.60 0.01
CA TRP A 46 -4.43 3.93 0.12
C TRP A 46 -4.19 5.26 0.83
N ARG A 47 -5.04 6.27 0.61
CA ARG A 47 -4.97 7.56 1.32
C ARG A 47 -5.18 7.43 2.84
N LEU A 48 -5.83 6.37 3.31
CA LEU A 48 -6.00 6.10 4.73
C LEU A 48 -4.78 5.45 5.38
N VAL A 49 -3.86 4.92 4.56
CA VAL A 49 -2.61 4.34 5.05
C VAL A 49 -1.71 5.50 5.49
N THR A 50 -1.45 5.59 6.78
CA THR A 50 -0.59 6.64 7.34
C THR A 50 0.88 6.37 7.08
N GLU A 51 1.68 7.43 6.99
CA GLU A 51 3.14 7.32 6.89
C GLU A 51 3.74 6.52 8.06
N SER A 52 3.12 6.59 9.25
CA SER A 52 3.50 5.78 10.40
C SER A 52 3.25 4.29 10.18
N THR A 53 2.16 3.89 9.51
CA THR A 53 1.89 2.50 9.13
C THR A 53 2.93 1.99 8.13
N ILE A 54 3.29 2.82 7.16
CA ILE A 54 4.34 2.52 6.17
C ILE A 54 5.69 2.36 6.90
N ARG A 55 6.06 3.33 7.74
CA ARG A 55 7.30 3.30 8.53
C ARG A 55 7.37 2.08 9.45
N ASN A 56 6.28 1.76 10.15
CA ASN A 56 6.21 0.57 11.02
C ASN A 56 6.28 -0.74 10.23
N CYS A 57 5.77 -0.75 9.00
CA CYS A 57 5.89 -1.90 8.12
C CYS A 57 7.35 -2.15 7.71
N PHE A 58 8.13 -1.10 7.47
CA PHE A 58 9.53 -1.21 7.06
C PHE A 58 10.52 -1.21 8.24
N SER A 59 10.12 -0.78 9.44
CA SER A 59 10.98 -0.76 10.62
C SER A 59 11.33 -2.16 11.13
N GLY A 60 10.41 -3.12 11.02
CA GLY A 60 10.66 -4.54 11.34
C GLY A 60 11.34 -5.34 10.23
N VAL A 61 11.54 -4.74 9.05
CA VAL A 61 12.24 -5.35 7.90
C VAL A 61 13.74 -5.02 7.94
N GLY A 62 14.17 -4.18 8.89
CA GLY A 62 15.58 -3.96 9.20
C GLY A 62 16.20 -5.15 9.92
N HIS A 63 17.08 -5.86 9.21
CA HIS A 63 18.05 -6.84 9.71
C HIS A 63 17.53 -8.24 10.03
N LYS A 64 16.85 -8.89 9.09
CA LYS A 64 17.11 -10.34 8.96
C LYS A 64 18.49 -10.46 8.33
N LYS A 65 19.53 -10.60 9.17
CA LYS A 65 20.83 -11.09 8.70
C LYS A 65 20.52 -12.36 7.93
N THR A 66 20.73 -12.34 6.62
CA THR A 66 20.99 -13.55 5.87
C THR A 66 22.10 -14.25 6.64
N GLN A 67 21.79 -15.35 7.32
CA GLN A 67 22.83 -16.33 7.60
C GLN A 67 23.29 -16.78 6.22
N GLN A 68 24.35 -16.12 5.76
CA GLN A 68 25.18 -16.60 4.68
C GLN A 68 25.64 -17.99 5.12
N THR A 69 25.11 -19.01 4.46
CA THR A 69 25.98 -20.13 4.12
C THR A 69 26.87 -19.56 3.01
N GLU A 70 28.14 -19.39 3.35
CA GLU A 70 29.25 -19.10 2.42
C GLU A 70 29.06 -19.99 1.19
N ASP A 71 28.96 -19.45 -0.03
CA ASP A 71 30.12 -19.20 -0.88
C ASP A 71 29.72 -18.41 -2.16
N ASP A 72 30.71 -17.71 -2.72
CA ASP A 72 30.77 -17.05 -4.03
C ASP A 72 30.11 -15.67 -4.28
N ASN A 73 30.91 -14.64 -3.95
CA ASN A 73 31.27 -13.48 -4.78
C ASN A 73 30.20 -12.89 -5.74
N LEU A 74 29.53 -11.82 -5.28
CA LEU A 74 29.09 -10.74 -6.17
C LEU A 74 29.07 -9.40 -5.40
N PRO A 75 29.70 -8.32 -5.91
CA PRO A 75 29.90 -7.11 -5.13
C PRO A 75 28.57 -6.36 -4.86
N PRO A 76 28.41 -5.71 -3.69
CA PRO A 76 27.18 -5.01 -3.35
C PRO A 76 26.95 -3.79 -4.25
N LEU A 77 25.84 -3.77 -4.98
CA LEU A 77 25.32 -2.56 -5.61
C LEU A 77 24.89 -1.58 -4.50
N GLN A 78 25.80 -0.65 -4.19
CA GLN A 78 25.56 0.47 -3.30
C GLN A 78 24.58 1.45 -3.96
N MET A 79 23.29 1.35 -3.65
CA MET A 79 22.36 2.44 -3.95
C MET A 79 22.41 3.46 -2.81
N THR A 80 23.41 4.34 -2.85
CA THR A 80 23.52 5.48 -1.94
C THR A 80 22.38 6.47 -2.19
N ARG A 81 21.78 6.94 -1.09
CA ARG A 81 20.83 8.06 -1.06
C ARG A 81 21.44 9.27 -1.78
N LYS A 82 20.71 9.87 -2.75
CA LYS A 82 20.52 11.34 -2.92
C LYS A 82 19.95 11.70 -4.30
N ALA A 83 18.65 12.02 -4.34
CA ALA A 83 18.08 13.23 -4.96
C ALA A 83 16.55 13.11 -4.86
N ARG A 84 15.90 13.96 -4.06
CA ARG A 84 15.42 15.30 -4.41
C ARG A 84 14.10 15.22 -5.18
N SER A 85 13.03 15.63 -4.50
CA SER A 85 12.00 16.52 -5.04
C SER A 85 11.51 16.23 -6.46
N GLU A 86 10.55 15.31 -6.63
CA GLU A 86 9.65 15.28 -7.81
C GLU A 86 8.53 14.21 -7.66
N CYS A 87 7.93 14.07 -6.46
CA CYS A 87 6.68 13.31 -6.35
C CYS A 87 5.49 14.25 -6.64
N PHE A 88 5.34 14.56 -7.92
CA PHE A 88 4.09 14.72 -8.66
C PHE A 88 2.85 15.20 -7.87
N PHE A 89 2.74 16.52 -7.71
CA PHE A 89 1.47 17.23 -7.85
C PHE A 89 1.71 18.38 -8.83
N ALA A 90 1.71 18.07 -10.13
CA ALA A 90 1.65 19.09 -11.18
C ALA A 90 0.18 19.46 -11.39
N LYS A 91 -0.08 20.76 -11.26
CA LYS A 91 -1.32 21.46 -11.57
C LYS A 91 -1.26 21.98 -12.99
#